data_AF-A0AAW1I630-F1
#
_entry.id   AF-A0AAW1I630-F1
#
_cell.length_a   1.000
_cell.length_b   1.000
_cell.length_c   1.000
_cell.angle_alpha   90.00
_cell.angle_beta   90.00
_cell.angle_gamma   90.00
#
_symmetry.space_group_name_H-M   'P 1'
#
loop_
_entity.id
_entity.type
_entity.pdbx_description
1 polymer ?
#
loop_
_entity_poly.entity_id
_entity_poly.type
_entity_poly.pdbx_seq_one_letter_code
_entity_poly.pdbx_strand_id
1 'polypeptide(L)'
;MASEQMQKVATEVQTVLTDQLQNGTSATLNNHTVTNMQLIKSHSWSGNFNTQPPKTITSHGGVARFVHLKGVKGSKAGVMYTITGAVVIPEAPYAVVLAWDAPSNFSPMSPNRLYGKCGPKSVIEKLPWEAIEKELEKAGPSVVINDEVAKISVHANLTNNPKTKMADLWANFLVIPPTPNNP
;
A
#
# COMPACT_ATOMS: atom_id res chain seq x y z
N MET A 1 -36.31 -22.71 -20.94
CA MET A 1 -35.09 -22.59 -21.77
C MET A 1 -34.65 -21.14 -21.98
N ALA A 2 -35.32 -20.30 -22.81
CA ALA A 2 -34.87 -18.92 -23.04
C ALA A 2 -34.94 -18.00 -21.78
N SER A 3 -35.98 -18.14 -20.96
CA SER A 3 -36.14 -17.35 -19.72
C SER A 3 -35.10 -17.71 -18.65
N GLU A 4 -34.79 -18.99 -18.48
CA GLU A 4 -33.79 -19.48 -17.52
C GLU A 4 -32.38 -19.05 -17.91
N GLN A 5 -32.07 -19.05 -19.21
CA GLN A 5 -30.77 -18.60 -19.72
C GLN A 5 -30.59 -17.08 -19.54
N MET A 6 -31.64 -16.28 -19.78
CA MET A 6 -31.59 -14.84 -19.50
C MET A 6 -31.46 -14.54 -18.00
N GLN A 7 -32.13 -15.31 -17.14
CA GLN A 7 -32.06 -15.11 -15.68
C GLN A 7 -30.70 -15.49 -15.10
N LYS A 8 -30.06 -16.54 -15.65
CA LYS A 8 -28.68 -16.89 -15.33
C LYS A 8 -27.71 -15.76 -15.71
N VAL A 9 -27.81 -15.24 -16.94
CA VAL A 9 -26.97 -14.12 -17.41
C VAL A 9 -27.16 -12.86 -16.56
N ALA A 10 -28.41 -12.51 -16.20
CA ALA A 10 -28.68 -11.35 -15.35
C ALA A 10 -28.07 -11.50 -13.95
N THR A 11 -28.11 -12.71 -13.38
CA THR A 11 -27.52 -13.01 -12.08
C THR A 11 -25.99 -12.93 -12.13
N GLU A 12 -25.37 -13.44 -13.19
CA GLU A 12 -23.92 -13.37 -13.42
C GLU A 12 -23.44 -11.92 -13.57
N VAL A 13 -24.15 -11.10 -14.36
CA VAL A 13 -23.87 -9.67 -14.52
C VAL A 13 -23.97 -8.93 -13.19
N GLN A 14 -25.04 -9.17 -12.42
CA GLN A 14 -25.22 -8.54 -11.12
C GLN A 14 -24.11 -8.92 -10.13
N THR A 15 -23.67 -10.18 -10.16
CA THR A 15 -22.58 -10.67 -9.32
C THR A 15 -21.27 -9.97 -9.68
N VAL A 16 -20.94 -9.88 -10.98
CA VAL A 16 -19.75 -9.18 -11.47
C VAL A 16 -19.75 -7.71 -11.05
N LEU A 17 -20.87 -7.01 -11.24
CA LEU A 17 -20.99 -5.59 -10.86
C LEU A 17 -20.81 -5.39 -9.34
N THR A 18 -21.32 -6.32 -8.54
CA THR A 18 -21.20 -6.25 -7.08
C THR A 18 -19.78 -6.55 -6.63
N ASP A 19 -19.04 -7.40 -7.33
CA ASP A 19 -17.63 -7.75 -7.04
C ASP A 19 -16.63 -6.66 -7.43
N GLN A 20 -17.04 -5.73 -8.30
CA GLN A 20 -16.27 -4.54 -8.68
C GLN A 20 -16.40 -3.40 -7.66
N LEU A 21 -17.39 -3.45 -6.75
CA LEU A 21 -17.56 -2.41 -5.73
C LEU A 21 -16.48 -2.53 -4.65
N GLN A 22 -15.76 -1.43 -4.45
CA GLN A 22 -14.87 -1.24 -3.31
C GLN A 22 -15.43 -0.18 -2.36
N ASN A 23 -15.32 -0.43 -1.07
CA ASN A 23 -15.79 0.42 0.03
C ASN A 23 -14.63 1.09 0.78
N GLY A 24 -13.39 0.73 0.44
CA GLY A 24 -12.21 1.24 1.11
C GLY A 24 -10.99 0.36 0.88
N THR A 25 -10.00 0.57 1.71
CA THR A 25 -8.74 -0.18 1.75
C THR A 25 -8.51 -0.66 3.17
N SER A 26 -8.29 -1.97 3.32
CA SER A 26 -7.79 -2.60 4.54
C SER A 26 -6.28 -2.78 4.37
N ALA A 27 -5.49 -2.19 5.25
CA ALA A 27 -4.04 -2.22 5.14
C ALA A 27 -3.41 -3.10 6.22
N THR A 28 -2.47 -3.95 5.83
CA THR A 28 -1.60 -4.73 6.71
C THR A 28 -0.14 -4.48 6.34
N LEU A 29 0.63 -3.95 7.27
CA LEU A 29 2.05 -3.65 7.12
C LEU A 29 2.85 -4.54 8.07
N ASN A 30 3.79 -5.34 7.56
CA ASN A 30 4.64 -6.21 8.37
C ASN A 30 6.09 -5.71 8.35
N ASN A 31 6.59 -5.36 9.53
CA ASN A 31 7.94 -4.88 9.71
C ASN A 31 8.86 -6.03 10.13
N HIS A 32 9.59 -6.61 9.18
CA HIS A 32 10.65 -7.59 9.44
C HIS A 32 12.04 -6.93 9.47
N THR A 33 12.11 -5.61 9.60
CA THR A 33 13.37 -4.91 9.79
C THR A 33 13.85 -5.03 11.24
N VAL A 34 15.08 -4.59 11.49
CA VAL A 34 15.73 -4.66 12.82
C VAL A 34 15.32 -3.52 13.75
N THR A 35 14.60 -2.50 13.25
CA THR A 35 14.17 -1.34 14.06
C THR A 35 12.68 -1.09 13.96
N ASN A 36 12.15 -0.34 14.94
CA ASN A 36 10.77 0.11 14.91
C ASN A 36 10.59 1.14 13.80
N MET A 37 9.55 0.96 12.98
CA MET A 37 9.13 1.98 12.01
C MET A 37 8.26 3.03 12.71
N GLN A 38 8.52 4.31 12.48
CA GLN A 38 7.77 5.42 13.06
C GLN A 38 7.00 6.15 11.97
N LEU A 39 5.71 6.40 12.19
CA LEU A 39 4.90 7.19 11.27
C LEU A 39 5.42 8.62 11.23
N ILE A 40 5.72 9.10 10.03
CA ILE A 40 6.15 10.49 9.78
C ILE A 40 4.91 11.33 9.48
N LYS A 41 4.16 10.95 8.44
CA LYS A 41 2.93 11.63 8.01
C LYS A 41 2.02 10.68 7.26
N SER A 42 0.72 11.01 7.27
CA SER A 42 -0.30 10.38 6.43
C SER A 42 -1.07 11.45 5.66
N HIS A 43 -1.73 11.05 4.58
CA HIS A 43 -2.52 11.95 3.74
C HIS A 43 -3.66 11.20 3.07
N SER A 44 -4.80 11.88 2.90
CA SER A 44 -5.99 11.36 2.24
C SER A 44 -6.39 12.31 1.11
N TRP A 45 -6.36 11.82 -0.13
CA TRP A 45 -6.87 12.55 -1.30
C TRP A 45 -8.38 12.34 -1.50
N SER A 46 -8.87 11.12 -1.24
CA SER A 46 -10.29 10.77 -1.30
C SER A 46 -10.62 9.70 -0.27
N GLY A 47 -11.54 10.01 0.63
CA GLY A 47 -11.91 9.15 1.75
C GLY A 47 -11.27 9.58 3.06
N ASN A 48 -11.32 8.70 4.06
CA ASN A 48 -10.79 9.00 5.39
C ASN A 48 -10.35 7.73 6.13
N PHE A 49 -9.39 7.88 7.04
CA PHE A 49 -9.00 6.81 7.95
C PHE A 49 -10.11 6.57 8.97
N ASN A 50 -10.69 5.37 8.95
CA ASN A 50 -11.59 4.88 9.99
C ASN A 50 -10.78 4.32 11.16
N THR A 51 -9.70 3.60 10.85
CA THR A 51 -8.66 3.23 11.81
C THR A 51 -7.39 3.93 11.37
N GLN A 52 -6.77 4.69 12.27
CA GLN A 52 -5.56 5.46 11.96
C GLN A 52 -4.35 4.54 11.73
N PRO A 53 -3.41 4.90 10.83
CA PRO A 53 -2.13 4.23 10.74
C PRO A 53 -1.40 4.31 12.11
N PRO A 54 -0.89 3.19 12.65
CA PRO A 54 -0.20 3.21 13.94
C PRO A 54 1.02 4.13 13.94
N LYS A 55 1.24 4.86 15.05
CA LYS A 55 2.44 5.72 15.18
C LYS A 55 3.74 4.92 15.13
N THR A 56 3.71 3.66 15.56
CA THR A 56 4.87 2.78 15.61
C THR A 56 4.49 1.39 15.11
N ILE A 57 5.38 0.77 14.32
CA ILE A 57 5.31 -0.65 13.96
C ILE A 57 6.57 -1.32 14.53
N THR A 58 6.39 -2.27 15.43
CA THR A 58 7.52 -2.94 16.11
C THR A 58 8.40 -3.71 15.14
N SER A 59 9.70 -3.83 15.43
CA SER A 59 10.64 -4.64 14.65
C SER A 59 10.36 -6.14 14.72
N HIS A 60 11.14 -6.94 13.97
CA HIS A 60 11.18 -8.40 14.06
C HIS A 60 9.82 -9.11 13.86
N GLY A 61 9.04 -8.64 12.89
CA GLY A 61 7.75 -9.21 12.52
C GLY A 61 6.55 -8.49 13.12
N GLY A 62 6.72 -7.25 13.60
CA GLY A 62 5.60 -6.43 14.05
C GLY A 62 4.59 -6.18 12.91
N VAL A 63 3.30 -6.24 13.25
CA VAL A 63 2.21 -6.08 12.29
C VAL A 63 1.37 -4.87 12.65
N ALA A 64 1.23 -3.95 11.70
CA ALA A 64 0.29 -2.84 11.78
C ALA A 64 -0.92 -3.10 10.88
N ARG A 65 -2.10 -2.75 11.38
CA ARG A 65 -3.35 -2.81 10.63
C ARG A 65 -4.12 -1.51 10.75
N PHE A 66 -4.68 -1.04 9.65
CA PHE A 66 -5.52 0.15 9.62
C PHE A 66 -6.50 0.11 8.44
N VAL A 67 -7.50 0.98 8.47
CA VAL A 67 -8.59 0.98 7.49
C VAL A 67 -8.82 2.39 6.99
N HIS A 68 -8.84 2.56 5.67
CA HIS A 68 -9.18 3.80 4.98
C HIS A 68 -10.46 3.60 4.18
N LEU A 69 -11.54 4.28 4.56
CA LEU A 69 -12.83 4.17 3.88
C LEU A 69 -12.83 5.00 2.60
N LYS A 70 -13.64 4.60 1.62
CA LYS A 70 -13.78 5.35 0.38
C LYS A 70 -14.43 6.72 0.61
N GLY A 71 -13.99 7.68 -0.18
CA GLY A 71 -14.76 8.89 -0.48
C GLY A 71 -15.56 8.71 -1.77
N VAL A 72 -15.90 9.83 -2.41
CA VAL A 72 -16.63 9.86 -3.68
C VAL A 72 -15.89 9.09 -4.78
N LYS A 73 -14.57 9.23 -4.86
CA LYS A 73 -13.74 8.64 -5.94
C LYS A 73 -13.13 7.28 -5.59
N GLY A 74 -13.42 6.75 -4.40
CA GLY A 74 -12.73 5.56 -3.87
C GLY A 74 -11.86 5.91 -2.66
N SER A 75 -11.03 4.97 -2.26
CA SER A 75 -10.04 5.12 -1.19
C SER A 75 -8.69 5.47 -1.80
N LYS A 76 -8.26 6.72 -1.66
CA LYS A 76 -6.98 7.21 -2.14
C LYS A 76 -6.24 7.93 -1.02
N ALA A 77 -5.13 7.35 -0.58
CA ALA A 77 -4.37 7.85 0.56
C ALA A 77 -2.92 7.35 0.55
N GLY A 78 -2.09 7.91 1.43
CA GLY A 78 -0.69 7.55 1.56
C GLY A 78 -0.18 7.69 2.99
N VAL A 79 0.87 6.93 3.29
CA VAL A 79 1.56 6.90 4.58
C VAL A 79 3.06 6.93 4.36
N MET A 80 3.77 7.60 5.27
CA MET A 80 5.23 7.62 5.30
C MET A 80 5.73 7.12 6.64
N TYR A 81 6.66 6.18 6.61
CA TYR A 81 7.29 5.65 7.82
C TYR A 81 8.81 5.79 7.73
N THR A 82 9.45 6.01 8.88
CA THR A 82 10.89 5.77 9.00
C THR A 82 11.16 4.29 8.82
N ILE A 83 12.33 3.98 8.29
CA ILE A 83 12.79 2.60 8.13
C ILE A 83 14.30 2.54 8.26
N THR A 84 14.83 1.45 8.81
CA THR A 84 16.27 1.22 8.94
C THR A 84 16.54 -0.25 8.67
N GLY A 85 17.47 -0.53 7.75
CA GLY A 85 17.88 -1.89 7.40
C GLY A 85 18.93 -2.46 8.34
N ALA A 86 19.72 -3.44 7.88
CA ALA A 86 20.79 -4.08 8.66
C ALA A 86 21.85 -3.10 9.15
N VAL A 87 22.12 -2.07 8.36
CA VAL A 87 23.07 -1.02 8.71
C VAL A 87 22.28 0.14 9.29
N VAL A 88 22.40 0.35 10.60
CA VAL A 88 21.99 1.61 11.19
C VAL A 88 23.03 2.63 10.78
N ILE A 89 22.69 3.51 9.83
CA ILE A 89 23.47 4.70 9.53
C ILE A 89 22.87 5.82 10.38
N PRO A 90 23.41 6.12 11.57
CA PRO A 90 22.76 7.03 12.52
C PRO A 90 22.59 8.43 11.94
N GLU A 91 23.49 8.81 11.03
CA GLU A 91 23.53 10.13 10.40
C GLU A 91 22.64 10.24 9.15
N ALA A 92 22.07 9.13 8.66
CA ALA A 92 21.23 9.11 7.46
C ALA A 92 20.01 8.19 7.66
N PRO A 93 19.00 8.62 8.45
CA PRO A 93 17.78 7.84 8.59
C PRO A 93 17.10 7.70 7.23
N TYR A 94 16.54 6.53 6.95
CA TYR A 94 15.76 6.26 5.75
C TYR A 94 14.26 6.34 6.04
N ALA A 95 13.48 6.53 4.99
CA ALA A 95 12.04 6.48 5.05
C ALA A 95 11.47 5.83 3.79
N VAL A 96 10.24 5.39 3.92
CA VAL A 96 9.45 4.82 2.84
C VAL A 96 8.10 5.52 2.80
N VAL A 97 7.64 5.84 1.59
CA VAL A 97 6.25 6.21 1.32
C VAL A 97 5.55 5.05 0.62
N LEU A 98 4.33 4.76 1.06
CA LEU A 98 3.37 3.93 0.34
C LEU A 98 2.10 4.75 0.11
N ALA A 99 1.63 4.82 -1.13
CA ALA A 99 0.40 5.51 -1.50
C ALA A 99 -0.44 4.60 -2.40
N TRP A 100 -1.76 4.62 -2.22
CA TRP A 100 -2.68 3.75 -2.94
C TRP A 100 -3.85 4.52 -3.54
N ASP A 101 -4.41 3.96 -4.59
CA ASP A 101 -5.66 4.35 -5.23
C ASP A 101 -6.51 3.10 -5.44
N ALA A 102 -7.58 2.97 -4.65
CA ALA A 102 -8.56 1.90 -4.71
C ALA A 102 -9.91 2.50 -5.14
N PRO A 103 -10.22 2.50 -6.45
CA PRO A 103 -11.40 3.18 -6.97
C PRO A 103 -12.70 2.52 -6.51
N SER A 104 -13.77 3.30 -6.32
CA SER A 104 -15.07 2.77 -5.88
C SER A 104 -15.64 1.67 -6.80
N ASN A 105 -15.25 1.68 -8.07
CA ASN A 105 -15.65 0.71 -9.08
C ASN A 105 -14.40 0.14 -9.78
N PHE A 106 -13.83 -0.90 -9.19
CA PHE A 106 -12.63 -1.56 -9.68
C PHE A 106 -12.89 -2.25 -11.02
N SER A 107 -12.09 -1.92 -12.03
CA SER A 107 -12.16 -2.53 -13.36
C SER A 107 -10.81 -2.43 -14.07
N PRO A 108 -10.60 -3.08 -15.22
CA PRO A 108 -9.39 -2.87 -16.02
C PRO A 108 -9.16 -1.40 -16.42
N MET A 109 -10.21 -0.60 -16.54
CA MET A 109 -10.12 0.84 -16.87
C MET A 109 -9.92 1.73 -15.64
N SER A 110 -10.31 1.24 -14.45
CA SER A 110 -10.09 1.89 -13.17
C SER A 110 -9.47 0.87 -12.21
N PRO A 111 -8.20 0.53 -12.40
CA PRO A 111 -7.54 -0.49 -11.61
C PRO A 111 -7.10 0.05 -10.25
N ASN A 112 -6.84 -0.86 -9.32
CA ASN A 112 -6.06 -0.58 -8.11
C ASN A 112 -4.65 -0.11 -8.50
N ARG A 113 -4.16 0.94 -7.84
CA ARG A 113 -2.79 1.44 -8.02
C ARG A 113 -2.08 1.57 -6.69
N LEU A 114 -0.79 1.25 -6.69
CA LEU A 114 0.07 1.29 -5.53
C LEU A 114 1.43 1.86 -5.91
N TYR A 115 1.76 2.99 -5.31
CA TYR A 115 3.04 3.65 -5.42
C TYR A 115 3.85 3.43 -4.16
N GLY A 116 5.15 3.20 -4.33
CA GLY A 116 6.09 3.12 -3.23
C GLY A 116 7.43 3.74 -3.59
N LYS A 117 8.07 4.40 -2.63
CA LYS A 117 9.43 4.91 -2.77
C LYS A 117 10.17 4.88 -1.44
N CYS A 118 11.42 4.43 -1.47
CA CYS A 118 12.35 4.45 -0.34
C CYS A 118 13.49 5.43 -0.64
N GLY A 119 14.09 5.99 0.41
CA GLY A 119 15.28 6.81 0.31
C GLY A 119 15.58 7.54 1.62
N PRO A 120 16.55 8.48 1.61
CA PRO A 120 16.86 9.28 2.79
C PRO A 120 15.61 9.98 3.32
N LYS A 121 15.40 9.93 4.64
CA LYS A 121 14.23 10.53 5.32
C LYS A 121 14.06 11.98 4.95
N SER A 122 15.16 12.75 4.93
CA SER A 122 15.15 14.18 4.58
C SER A 122 14.64 14.48 3.17
N VAL A 123 14.73 13.51 2.24
CA VAL A 123 14.19 13.59 0.88
C VAL A 123 12.73 13.16 0.88
N ILE A 124 12.42 11.98 1.43
CA ILE A 124 11.06 11.40 1.41
C ILE A 124 10.07 12.28 2.17
N GLU A 125 10.44 12.78 3.35
CA GLU A 125 9.59 13.63 4.19
C GLU A 125 9.21 14.95 3.49
N LYS A 126 10.08 15.45 2.62
CA LYS A 126 9.87 16.67 1.83
C LYS A 126 9.17 16.43 0.50
N LEU A 127 8.87 15.19 0.12
CA LEU A 127 8.12 14.92 -1.10
C LEU A 127 6.72 15.55 -1.00
N PRO A 128 6.33 16.39 -1.98
CA PRO A 128 4.99 16.95 -2.02
C PRO A 128 3.98 15.87 -2.41
N TRP A 129 2.80 15.89 -1.77
CA TRP A 129 1.77 14.89 -1.99
C TRP A 129 1.25 14.92 -3.43
N GLU A 130 1.26 16.07 -4.08
CA GLU A 130 0.86 16.25 -5.47
C GLU A 130 1.80 15.51 -6.44
N ALA A 131 3.11 15.45 -6.14
CA ALA A 131 4.04 14.68 -6.94
C ALA A 131 3.84 13.16 -6.73
N ILE A 132 3.56 12.75 -5.49
CA ILE A 132 3.24 11.36 -5.17
C ILE A 132 1.96 10.93 -5.89
N GLU A 133 0.94 11.79 -5.93
CA GLU A 133 -0.32 11.52 -6.61
C GLU A 133 -0.14 11.32 -8.11
N LYS A 134 0.68 12.15 -8.77
CA LYS A 134 0.99 12.02 -10.20
C LYS A 134 1.72 10.73 -10.55
N GLU A 135 2.59 10.25 -9.67
CA GLU A 135 3.28 8.97 -9.87
C GLU A 135 2.35 7.79 -9.58
N LEU A 136 1.47 7.91 -8.59
CA LEU A 136 0.44 6.93 -8.28
C LEU A 136 -0.53 6.70 -9.45
N GLU A 137 -0.89 7.74 -10.20
CA GLU A 137 -1.77 7.63 -11.39
C GLU A 137 -1.20 6.73 -12.50
N LYS A 138 0.13 6.59 -12.56
CA LYS A 138 0.84 5.77 -13.55
C LYS A 138 1.20 4.38 -13.02
N ALA A 139 0.98 4.13 -11.72
CA ALA A 139 1.45 2.92 -11.06
C ALA A 139 0.56 1.70 -11.34
N GLY A 140 1.15 0.51 -11.16
CA GLY A 140 0.44 -0.76 -11.16
C GLY A 140 -0.11 -1.12 -9.77
N PRO A 141 -0.68 -2.33 -9.60
CA PRO A 141 -1.26 -2.77 -8.32
C PRO A 141 -0.22 -3.25 -7.30
N SER A 142 1.05 -3.29 -7.66
CA SER A 142 2.14 -3.74 -6.80
C SER A 142 3.40 -2.90 -6.99
N VAL A 143 4.24 -2.90 -5.97
CA VAL A 143 5.55 -2.24 -5.99
C VAL A 143 6.57 -3.10 -5.27
N VAL A 144 7.77 -3.17 -5.85
CA VAL A 144 8.95 -3.75 -5.22
C VAL A 144 10.03 -2.67 -5.19
N ILE A 145 10.55 -2.39 -4.00
CA ILE A 145 11.60 -1.41 -3.79
C ILE A 145 12.81 -2.14 -3.22
N ASN A 146 13.97 -2.00 -3.85
CA ASN A 146 15.23 -2.50 -3.33
C ASN A 146 16.18 -1.31 -3.17
N ASP A 147 16.51 -0.96 -1.93
CA ASP A 147 17.47 0.09 -1.60
C ASP A 147 18.73 -0.57 -1.04
N GLU A 148 19.72 -0.73 -1.91
CA GLU A 148 21.00 -1.39 -1.57
C GLU A 148 21.83 -0.61 -0.56
N VAL A 149 21.67 0.71 -0.49
CA VAL A 149 22.41 1.55 0.45
C VAL A 149 21.82 1.39 1.85
N ALA A 150 20.49 1.43 1.95
CA ALA A 150 19.78 1.23 3.21
C ALA A 150 19.75 -0.25 3.65
N LYS A 151 20.04 -1.17 2.73
CA LYS A 151 19.84 -2.62 2.89
C LYS A 151 18.40 -2.96 3.26
N ILE A 152 17.46 -2.39 2.51
CA ILE A 152 16.02 -2.55 2.70
C ILE A 152 15.39 -3.06 1.41
N SER A 153 14.48 -4.02 1.54
CA SER A 153 13.55 -4.40 0.49
C SER A 153 12.11 -4.20 0.96
N VAL A 154 11.25 -3.64 0.10
CA VAL A 154 9.83 -3.42 0.37
C VAL A 154 9.02 -4.09 -0.72
N HIS A 155 8.16 -5.01 -0.34
CA HIS A 155 7.25 -5.72 -1.25
C HIS A 155 5.84 -5.36 -0.86
N ALA A 156 5.09 -4.71 -1.75
CA ALA A 156 3.71 -4.34 -1.46
C ALA A 156 2.77 -4.63 -2.63
N ASN A 157 1.52 -4.97 -2.30
CA ASN A 157 0.48 -5.32 -3.25
C ASN A 157 -0.88 -4.78 -2.78
N LEU A 158 -1.71 -4.38 -3.72
CA LEU A 158 -3.08 -3.91 -3.52
C LEU A 158 -4.05 -4.74 -4.34
N THR A 159 -4.69 -5.72 -3.73
CA THR A 159 -5.64 -6.62 -4.40
C THR A 159 -7.09 -6.22 -4.10
N ASN A 160 -8.01 -6.54 -5.00
CA ASN A 160 -9.44 -6.43 -4.69
C ASN A 160 -9.86 -7.66 -3.88
N ASN A 161 -10.62 -7.47 -2.79
CA ASN A 161 -11.23 -8.55 -2.03
C ASN A 161 -12.77 -8.49 -2.17
N PRO A 162 -13.36 -9.33 -3.05
CA PRO A 162 -14.80 -9.32 -3.30
C PRO A 162 -15.64 -9.69 -2.07
N LYS A 163 -15.08 -10.40 -1.09
CA LYS A 163 -15.82 -10.82 0.12
C LYS A 163 -16.01 -9.67 1.09
N THR A 164 -14.97 -8.88 1.31
CA THR A 164 -15.00 -7.72 2.20
C THR A 164 -15.44 -6.45 1.49
N LYS A 165 -15.47 -6.47 0.14
CA LYS A 165 -15.64 -5.28 -0.70
C LYS A 165 -14.60 -4.21 -0.37
N MET A 166 -13.39 -4.62 0.00
CA MET A 166 -12.27 -3.73 0.31
C MET A 166 -11.11 -4.06 -0.63
N ALA A 167 -10.27 -3.09 -0.94
CA ALA A 167 -8.94 -3.38 -1.44
C ALA A 167 -8.06 -3.83 -0.25
N ASP A 168 -7.37 -4.95 -0.39
CA ASP A 168 -6.41 -5.41 0.61
C ASP A 168 -5.01 -4.91 0.22
N LEU A 169 -4.53 -3.91 0.96
CA LEU A 169 -3.15 -3.45 0.89
C LEU A 169 -2.31 -4.30 1.84
N TRP A 170 -1.32 -5.00 1.29
CA TRP A 170 -0.33 -5.72 2.07
C TRP A 170 1.07 -5.22 1.74
N ALA A 171 1.89 -5.00 2.75
CA ALA A 171 3.30 -4.67 2.54
C ALA A 171 4.21 -5.37 3.55
N ASN A 172 5.34 -5.86 3.07
CA ASN A 172 6.44 -6.39 3.86
C ASN A 172 7.66 -5.49 3.73
N PHE A 173 8.25 -5.16 4.87
CA PHE A 173 9.50 -4.43 4.98
C PHE A 173 10.58 -5.40 5.47
N LEU A 174 11.57 -5.67 4.62
CA LEU A 174 12.60 -6.67 4.82
C LEU A 174 13.97 -6.02 4.87
N VAL A 175 14.91 -6.69 5.51
CA VAL A 175 16.34 -6.36 5.47
C VAL A 175 16.98 -7.16 4.36
N ILE A 176 17.76 -6.51 3.51
CA ILE A 176 18.60 -7.19 2.52
C ILE A 176 19.84 -7.72 3.27
N PRO A 177 20.08 -9.03 3.29
CA PRO A 177 21.27 -9.57 3.92
C PRO A 177 22.53 -9.05 3.20
N PRO A 178 23.65 -8.83 3.92
CA PRO A 178 24.91 -8.52 3.26
C PRO A 178 25.27 -9.65 2.30
N THR A 179 25.72 -9.30 1.10
CA THR A 179 26.22 -10.28 0.13
C THR A 179 27.38 -11.02 0.79
N PRO A 180 27.39 -12.37 0.82
CA PRO A 180 28.54 -13.10 1.33
C PRO A 180 29.77 -12.67 0.52
N ASN A 181 30.81 -12.19 1.20
CA ASN A 181 32.10 -12.03 0.55
C ASN A 181 32.52 -13.42 0.10
N ASN A 182 32.57 -13.67 -1.21
CA ASN A 182 33.23 -14.86 -1.72
C ASN A 182 34.72 -14.73 -1.34
N PRO A 183 35.29 -15.69 -0.59
CA PRO A 183 36.70 -15.69 -0.23
C PRO A 183 37.61 -15.80 -1.46
#